data_AF-A0A183NZG6-F1
#
_entry.id   AF-A0A183NZG6-F1
#
_cell.length_a   1.000
_cell.length_b   1.000
_cell.length_c   1.000
_cell.angle_alpha   90.00
_cell.angle_beta   90.00
_cell.angle_gamma   90.00
#
_symmetry.space_group_name_H-M   'P 1'
#
loop_
_entity.id
_entity.type
_entity.pdbx_description
1 polymer ?
#
loop_
_entity_poly.entity_id
_entity_poly.type
_entity_poly.pdbx_seq_one_letter_code
_entity_poly.pdbx_strand_id
1 'polypeptide(L)'
;MIFIIITNNNNNNNNNNNNNNNNNNNKQNNLNGIYESVFASTIMQICENEDSDVPNFIVRAIRAIEARGLDHVGIYRSSGNGATIQKLRCAVNQYNYSLNSEKWSLEVLTGALKLFFRELKEPLITFKIYPEVDQLLGDNDIAPDLKVIRMRELINSMPVPHINTSRIFFHHLYR
;
A
#
# COMPACT_ATOMS: atom_id res chain seq x y z
N MET A 1 -6.65 -8.80 6.21
CA MET A 1 -5.33 -8.28 5.80
C MET A 1 -4.95 -8.81 4.42
N ILE A 2 -5.02 -10.12 4.18
CA ILE A 2 -4.90 -10.73 2.82
C ILE A 2 -5.88 -10.09 1.83
N PHE A 3 -7.15 -9.88 2.24
CA PHE A 3 -8.15 -9.17 1.43
C PHE A 3 -7.75 -7.73 1.01
N ILE A 4 -6.81 -7.06 1.69
CA ILE A 4 -6.40 -5.69 1.32
C ILE A 4 -5.26 -5.70 0.29
N ILE A 5 -4.48 -6.80 0.23
CA ILE A 5 -3.39 -6.97 -0.74
C ILE A 5 -3.95 -7.33 -2.13
N ILE A 6 -5.13 -7.95 -2.16
CA ILE A 6 -5.70 -8.60 -3.36
C ILE A 6 -6.77 -7.75 -4.05
N THR A 7 -7.62 -7.03 -3.32
CA THR A 7 -8.74 -6.29 -3.93
C THR A 7 -8.58 -4.77 -3.81
N ASN A 8 -8.35 -4.14 -4.97
CA ASN A 8 -8.55 -2.71 -5.12
C ASN A 8 -10.06 -2.46 -5.28
N ASN A 9 -10.68 -1.84 -4.28
CA ASN A 9 -12.12 -1.58 -4.27
C ASN A 9 -12.38 -0.32 -5.09
N ASN A 10 -12.51 -0.47 -6.42
CA ASN A 10 -12.90 0.59 -7.34
C ASN A 10 -14.36 1.02 -7.06
N ASN A 11 -14.57 1.86 -6.05
CA ASN A 11 -15.85 2.55 -5.84
C ASN A 11 -15.91 3.80 -6.73
N ASN A 12 -16.28 3.61 -8.00
CA ASN A 12 -16.78 4.69 -8.84
C ASN A 12 -18.17 5.12 -8.36
N ASN A 13 -18.21 6.08 -7.43
CA ASN A 13 -19.44 6.81 -7.13
C ASN A 13 -19.57 8.00 -8.08
N ASN A 14 -20.21 7.77 -9.22
CA ASN A 14 -20.78 8.83 -10.05
C ASN A 14 -21.99 9.43 -9.33
N ASN A 15 -21.80 10.57 -8.66
CA ASN A 15 -22.89 11.45 -8.29
C ASN A 15 -22.75 12.75 -9.09
N ASN A 16 -23.48 12.81 -10.21
CA ASN A 16 -23.77 14.05 -10.92
C ASN A 16 -24.67 14.92 -10.05
N ASN A 17 -24.11 16.00 -9.49
CA ASN A 17 -24.88 17.15 -9.04
C ASN A 17 -24.35 18.38 -9.76
N ASN A 18 -25.02 18.73 -10.86
CA ASN A 18 -24.90 20.02 -11.52
C ASN A 18 -25.52 21.07 -10.61
N ASN A 19 -24.71 21.99 -10.08
CA ASN A 19 -25.17 23.32 -9.74
C ASN A 19 -24.14 24.33 -10.21
N ASN A 20 -24.54 25.06 -11.25
CA ASN A 20 -23.88 26.25 -11.76
C ASN A 20 -23.76 27.28 -10.65
N ASN A 21 -22.56 27.85 -10.48
CA ASN A 21 -22.43 29.27 -10.19
C ASN A 21 -21.11 29.79 -10.75
N ASN A 22 -21.25 30.69 -11.72
CA ASN A 22 -20.20 31.54 -12.26
C ASN A 22 -19.55 32.33 -11.13
N ASN A 23 -18.22 32.38 -11.12
CA ASN A 23 -17.50 33.62 -10.89
C ASN A 23 -16.11 33.53 -11.51
N ASN A 24 -15.91 34.36 -12.54
CA ASN A 24 -14.60 34.78 -13.01
C ASN A 24 -13.79 35.31 -11.83
N ASN A 25 -12.54 34.88 -11.72
CA ASN A 25 -11.38 35.77 -11.63
C ASN A 25 -10.09 34.97 -11.43
N ASN A 26 -9.07 35.41 -12.16
CA ASN A 26 -7.64 35.16 -11.94
C ASN A 26 -7.11 33.81 -12.42
N LYS A 27 -6.68 33.87 -13.69
CA LYS A 27 -5.64 33.06 -14.32
C LYS A 27 -4.33 33.21 -13.53
N GLN A 28 -4.25 32.59 -12.36
CA GLN A 28 -3.00 32.37 -11.64
C GLN A 28 -2.55 30.96 -12.01
N ASN A 29 -1.67 30.87 -12.99
CA ASN A 29 -0.96 29.65 -13.35
C ASN A 29 -0.20 29.16 -12.12
N ASN A 30 -0.80 28.23 -11.37
CA ASN A 30 -0.11 27.53 -10.30
C ASN A 30 0.23 26.13 -10.80
N LEU A 31 1.29 26.05 -11.62
CA LEU A 31 2.09 24.84 -11.75
C LEU A 31 2.81 24.62 -10.41
N ASN A 32 2.05 24.31 -9.37
CA ASN A 32 2.60 23.66 -8.19
C ASN A 32 3.26 22.40 -8.72
N GLY A 33 4.59 22.34 -8.65
CA GLY A 33 5.38 21.21 -9.12
C GLY A 33 4.70 19.90 -8.75
N ILE A 34 4.49 19.06 -9.76
CA ILE A 34 3.88 17.74 -9.66
C ILE A 34 4.83 16.88 -8.83
N TYR A 35 4.87 17.08 -7.52
CA TYR A 35 5.40 16.06 -6.63
C TYR A 35 4.42 14.90 -6.73
N GLU A 36 4.82 13.86 -7.45
CA GLU A 36 4.06 12.63 -7.51
C GLU A 36 3.85 12.11 -6.08
N SER A 37 2.61 11.78 -5.74
CA SER A 37 2.25 11.36 -4.40
C SER A 37 2.77 9.94 -4.13
N VAL A 38 3.18 9.66 -2.90
CA VAL A 38 3.60 8.31 -2.50
C VAL A 38 2.40 7.35 -2.47
N PHE A 39 1.29 7.75 -1.85
CA PHE A 39 0.02 7.05 -1.98
C PHE A 39 -0.59 7.29 -3.37
N ALA A 40 -1.43 6.36 -3.84
CA ALA A 40 -2.07 6.42 -5.15
C ALA A 40 -1.10 6.41 -6.34
N SER A 41 0.11 5.87 -6.16
CA SER A 41 1.12 5.65 -7.20
C SER A 41 1.40 4.16 -7.41
N THR A 42 2.21 3.84 -8.42
CA THR A 42 2.74 2.47 -8.57
C THR A 42 3.97 2.29 -7.70
N ILE A 43 4.24 1.07 -7.24
CA ILE A 43 5.49 0.77 -6.50
C ILE A 43 6.71 1.13 -7.36
N MET A 44 6.66 0.87 -8.66
CA MET A 44 7.72 1.20 -9.61
C MET A 44 8.09 2.69 -9.58
N GLN A 45 7.09 3.58 -9.72
CA GLN A 45 7.31 5.03 -9.70
C GLN A 45 7.86 5.52 -8.34
N ILE A 46 7.32 5.00 -7.24
CA ILE A 46 7.78 5.39 -5.90
C ILE A 46 9.25 5.01 -5.72
N CYS A 47 9.60 3.78 -6.09
CA CYS A 47 10.95 3.26 -6.03
C CYS A 47 11.94 4.05 -6.90
N GLU A 48 11.54 4.40 -8.13
CA GLU A 48 12.32 5.24 -9.04
C GLU A 48 12.57 6.65 -8.46
N ASN A 49 11.51 7.29 -7.95
CA ASN A 49 11.60 8.63 -7.35
C ASN A 49 12.45 8.66 -6.07
N GLU A 50 12.50 7.55 -5.34
CA GLU A 50 13.23 7.42 -4.07
C GLU A 50 14.62 6.79 -4.21
N ASP A 51 15.05 6.43 -5.42
CA ASP A 51 16.26 5.65 -5.70
C ASP A 51 16.40 4.43 -4.77
N SER A 52 15.35 3.61 -4.75
CA SER A 52 15.25 2.47 -3.82
C SER A 52 14.49 1.28 -4.42
N ASP A 53 14.81 0.08 -3.96
CA ASP A 53 14.10 -1.14 -4.38
C ASP A 53 12.80 -1.42 -3.60
N VAL A 54 12.53 -0.64 -2.56
CA VAL A 54 11.34 -0.79 -1.72
C VAL A 54 10.90 0.58 -1.21
N PRO A 55 9.60 0.93 -1.29
CA PRO A 55 9.13 2.24 -0.82
C PRO A 55 9.54 2.52 0.63
N ASN A 56 10.17 3.67 0.86
CA ASN A 56 10.66 4.10 2.16
C ASN A 56 9.56 4.11 3.23
N PHE A 57 8.33 4.44 2.83
CA PHE A 57 7.16 4.36 3.70
C PHE A 57 6.98 2.96 4.29
N ILE A 58 7.05 1.90 3.48
CA ILE A 58 6.88 0.51 3.93
C ILE A 58 7.96 0.16 4.95
N VAL A 59 9.24 0.41 4.60
CA VAL A 59 10.37 0.07 5.47
C VAL A 59 10.25 0.77 6.83
N ARG A 60 9.91 2.06 6.82
CA ARG A 60 9.81 2.85 8.04
C ARG A 60 8.56 2.50 8.85
N ALA A 61 7.43 2.21 8.20
CA ALA A 61 6.21 1.80 8.89
C ALA A 61 6.38 0.44 9.56
N ILE A 62 6.98 -0.54 8.87
CA ILE A 62 7.30 -1.85 9.44
C ILE A 62 8.21 -1.70 10.65
N ARG A 63 9.34 -0.97 10.52
CA ARG A 63 10.26 -0.73 11.65
C ARG A 63 9.55 -0.08 12.85
N ALA A 64 8.70 0.91 12.57
CA ALA A 64 7.92 1.62 13.57
C ALA A 64 6.91 0.71 14.30
N ILE A 65 6.30 -0.24 13.59
CA ILE A 65 5.36 -1.23 14.15
C ILE A 65 6.12 -2.27 14.99
N GLU A 66 7.18 -2.84 14.45
CA GLU A 66 8.00 -3.86 15.12
C GLU A 66 8.64 -3.34 16.40
N ALA A 67 9.10 -2.09 16.41
CA ALA A 67 9.70 -1.48 17.59
C ALA A 67 8.70 -1.23 18.75
N ARG A 68 7.40 -1.17 18.48
CA ARG A 68 6.37 -0.78 19.47
C ARG A 68 5.49 -1.93 19.94
N GLY A 69 5.38 -3.01 19.18
CA GLY A 69 4.53 -4.10 19.62
C GLY A 69 4.31 -5.17 18.59
N LEU A 70 5.20 -6.15 18.56
CA LEU A 70 4.83 -7.50 18.13
C LEU A 70 3.98 -8.22 19.20
N ASP A 71 4.10 -7.82 20.48
CA ASP A 71 3.34 -8.41 21.60
C ASP A 71 1.91 -7.84 21.75
N HIS A 72 1.51 -6.89 20.91
CA HIS A 72 0.17 -6.32 20.95
C HIS A 72 -0.87 -7.33 20.41
N VAL A 73 -1.91 -7.64 21.18
CA VAL A 73 -2.97 -8.53 20.71
C VAL A 73 -3.76 -7.87 19.58
N GLY A 74 -3.85 -8.54 18.43
CA GLY A 74 -4.70 -8.11 17.32
C GLY A 74 -4.11 -7.00 16.44
N ILE A 75 -2.78 -6.90 16.34
CA ILE A 75 -2.10 -6.05 15.36
C ILE A 75 -2.70 -6.33 13.97
N TYR A 76 -2.95 -5.27 13.21
CA TYR A 76 -3.65 -5.27 11.92
C TYR A 76 -5.16 -5.61 11.92
N ARG A 77 -5.71 -6.22 12.98
CA ARG A 77 -7.16 -6.43 13.12
C ARG A 77 -7.87 -5.18 13.61
N SER A 78 -7.29 -4.49 14.59
CA SER A 78 -7.82 -3.22 15.10
C SER A 78 -7.67 -2.09 14.06
N SER A 79 -8.63 -1.16 14.08
CA SER A 79 -8.66 -0.01 13.17
C SER A 79 -8.35 1.27 13.93
N GLY A 80 -7.35 2.02 13.47
CA GLY A 80 -7.04 3.34 14.01
C GLY A 80 -8.06 4.39 13.58
N ASN A 81 -7.99 5.57 14.19
CA ASN A 81 -8.83 6.70 13.81
C ASN A 81 -8.58 7.09 12.34
N GLY A 82 -9.63 7.01 11.51
CA GLY A 82 -9.55 7.29 10.06
C GLY A 82 -9.03 8.68 9.71
N ALA A 83 -9.41 9.71 10.48
CA ALA A 83 -8.91 11.07 10.25
C ALA A 83 -7.41 11.16 10.55
N THR A 84 -6.92 10.46 11.56
CA THR A 84 -5.48 10.40 11.88
C THR A 84 -4.70 9.60 10.82
N ILE A 85 -5.28 8.52 10.30
CA ILE A 85 -4.70 7.79 9.16
C ILE A 85 -4.58 8.70 7.93
N GLN A 86 -5.60 9.51 7.64
CA GLN A 86 -5.53 10.46 6.52
C GLN A 86 -4.50 11.58 6.76
N LYS A 87 -4.35 12.06 7.99
CA LYS A 87 -3.26 13.00 8.33
C LYS A 87 -1.88 12.39 8.09
N LEU A 88 -1.68 11.12 8.46
CA LEU A 88 -0.44 10.40 8.20
C LEU A 88 -0.20 10.21 6.70
N ARG A 89 -1.23 9.81 5.94
CA ARG A 89 -1.20 9.72 4.48
C ARG A 89 -0.73 11.04 3.84
N CYS A 90 -1.29 12.18 4.25
CA CYS A 90 -0.89 13.49 3.72
C CYS A 90 0.57 13.82 4.04
N ALA A 91 1.05 13.50 5.24
CA ALA A 91 2.46 13.70 5.60
C ALA A 91 3.40 12.85 4.73
N VAL A 92 3.05 11.59 4.50
CA VAL A 92 3.81 10.68 3.63
C VAL A 92 3.83 11.15 2.18
N ASN A 93 2.72 11.66 1.65
CA ASN A 93 2.70 12.25 0.30
C ASN A 93 3.59 13.49 0.15
N GLN A 94 4.00 14.12 1.26
CA GLN A 94 4.98 15.20 1.31
C GLN A 94 6.38 14.67 1.66
N TYR A 95 6.62 13.36 1.48
CA TYR A 95 7.88 12.66 1.80
C TYR A 95 8.31 12.80 3.28
N ASN A 96 7.37 13.13 4.18
CA ASN A 96 7.64 13.21 5.61
C ASN A 96 7.44 11.84 6.27
N TYR A 97 8.55 11.12 6.44
CA TYR A 97 8.57 9.79 7.05
C TYR A 97 8.88 9.77 8.55
N SER A 98 8.43 10.77 9.30
CA SER A 98 8.59 10.84 10.76
C SER A 98 7.62 9.90 11.50
N LEU A 99 7.70 8.60 11.21
CA LEU A 99 6.77 7.56 11.69
C LEU A 99 7.05 7.08 13.12
N ASN A 100 8.23 7.37 13.64
CA ASN A 100 8.63 7.02 15.01
C ASN A 100 8.10 8.00 16.08
N SER A 101 7.40 9.06 15.68
CA SER A 101 6.75 9.98 16.62
C SER A 101 5.62 9.29 17.41
N GLU A 102 5.48 9.64 18.69
CA GLU A 102 4.35 9.23 19.56
C GLU A 102 2.99 9.67 19.03
N LYS A 103 2.96 10.64 18.11
CA LYS A 103 1.76 11.09 17.40
C LYS A 103 1.03 9.95 16.67
N TRP A 104 1.76 8.91 16.26
CA TRP A 104 1.21 7.82 15.46
C TRP A 104 1.09 6.56 16.30
N SER A 105 -0.14 6.23 16.71
CA SER A 105 -0.43 4.97 17.40
C SER A 105 -0.23 3.76 16.48
N LEU A 106 -0.12 2.57 17.07
CA LEU A 106 0.07 1.31 16.32
C LEU A 106 -1.08 1.05 15.34
N GLU A 107 -2.32 1.33 15.74
CA GLU A 107 -3.51 1.18 14.90
C GLU A 107 -3.55 2.16 13.73
N VAL A 108 -2.94 3.34 13.90
CA VAL A 108 -2.77 4.33 12.83
C VAL A 108 -1.70 3.88 11.84
N LEU A 109 -0.56 3.40 12.32
CA LEU A 109 0.53 2.89 11.45
C LEU A 109 0.07 1.69 10.63
N THR A 110 -0.53 0.69 11.29
CA THR A 110 -1.10 -0.49 10.62
C THR A 110 -2.25 -0.11 9.69
N GLY A 111 -3.07 0.87 10.08
CA GLY A 111 -4.12 1.44 9.24
C GLY A 111 -3.59 2.12 7.98
N ALA A 112 -2.53 2.91 8.10
CA ALA A 112 -1.89 3.58 6.96
C ALA A 112 -1.16 2.58 6.05
N LEU A 113 -0.53 1.55 6.59
CA LEU A 113 0.10 0.48 5.80
C LEU A 113 -0.94 -0.28 4.96
N LYS A 114 -2.09 -0.63 5.57
CA LYS A 114 -3.25 -1.19 4.87
C LYS A 114 -3.77 -0.25 3.78
N LEU A 115 -3.91 1.04 4.09
CA LEU A 115 -4.38 2.05 3.15
C LEU A 115 -3.44 2.20 1.95
N PHE A 116 -2.13 2.18 2.18
CA PHE A 116 -1.12 2.31 1.14
C PHE A 116 -1.28 1.21 0.09
N PHE A 117 -1.29 -0.06 0.51
CA PHE A 117 -1.45 -1.18 -0.42
C PHE A 117 -2.78 -1.12 -1.18
N ARG A 118 -3.86 -0.70 -0.51
CA ARG A 118 -5.17 -0.55 -1.14
C ARG A 118 -5.20 0.53 -2.22
N GLU A 119 -4.48 1.63 -2.01
CA GLU A 119 -4.47 2.77 -2.94
C GLU A 119 -3.45 2.62 -4.07
N LEU A 120 -2.59 1.59 -4.07
CA LEU A 120 -1.67 1.37 -5.18
C LEU A 120 -2.44 1.25 -6.51
N LYS A 121 -1.93 1.93 -7.55
CA LYS A 121 -2.47 1.80 -8.91
C LYS A 121 -2.33 0.38 -9.47
N GLU A 122 -1.24 -0.28 -9.08
CA GLU A 122 -0.93 -1.69 -9.35
C GLU A 122 -0.80 -2.40 -8.00
N PRO A 123 -1.59 -3.46 -7.72
CA PRO A 123 -1.50 -4.19 -6.46
C PRO A 123 -0.12 -4.80 -6.24
N LEU A 124 0.23 -5.07 -4.97
CA LEU A 124 1.53 -5.65 -4.62
C LEU A 124 1.77 -6.98 -5.36
N ILE A 125 0.76 -7.85 -5.38
CA ILE A 125 0.68 -9.00 -6.27
C ILE A 125 0.07 -8.50 -7.58
N THR A 126 0.91 -8.32 -8.60
CA THR A 126 0.51 -7.65 -9.85
C THR A 126 -0.71 -8.29 -10.52
N PHE A 127 -1.51 -7.49 -11.23
CA PHE A 127 -2.65 -7.97 -12.01
C PHE A 127 -2.26 -9.02 -13.04
N LYS A 128 -1.01 -8.95 -13.54
CA LYS A 128 -0.45 -9.92 -14.48
C LYS A 128 -0.43 -11.34 -13.91
N ILE A 129 0.04 -11.52 -12.67
CA ILE A 129 0.21 -12.86 -12.07
C ILE A 129 -1.01 -13.31 -11.26
N TYR A 130 -1.90 -12.39 -10.91
CA TYR A 130 -3.03 -12.66 -10.03
C TYR A 130 -3.92 -13.83 -10.51
N PRO A 131 -4.29 -13.97 -11.80
CA PRO A 131 -5.09 -15.11 -12.26
C PRO A 131 -4.42 -16.47 -12.02
N GLU A 132 -3.10 -16.54 -12.22
CA GLU A 132 -2.33 -17.77 -11.99
C GLU A 132 -2.21 -18.09 -10.48
N VAL A 133 -2.07 -17.05 -9.65
CA VAL A 133 -2.09 -17.19 -8.19
C VAL A 133 -3.44 -17.70 -7.71
N ASP A 134 -4.55 -17.13 -8.18
CA ASP A 134 -5.91 -17.53 -7.82
C ASP A 134 -6.20 -18.99 -8.21
N GLN A 135 -5.82 -19.37 -9.44
CA GLN A 135 -5.92 -20.74 -9.91
C GLN A 135 -5.11 -21.72 -9.04
N LEU A 136 -3.85 -21.38 -8.74
CA LEU A 136 -2.97 -22.22 -7.93
C LEU A 136 -3.52 -22.43 -6.51
N LEU A 137 -4.13 -21.40 -5.92
CA LEU A 137 -4.72 -21.48 -4.59
C LEU A 137 -6.01 -22.31 -4.60
N GLY A 138 -6.85 -22.19 -5.63
CA GLY A 138 -8.11 -22.92 -5.77
C GLY A 138 -8.00 -24.39 -6.18
N ASP A 139 -6.88 -24.80 -6.78
CA ASP A 139 -6.67 -26.18 -7.23
C ASP A 139 -6.28 -27.11 -6.06
N ASN A 140 -7.20 -27.96 -5.61
CA ASN A 140 -6.95 -28.88 -4.49
C ASN A 140 -6.13 -30.14 -4.87
N ASP A 141 -5.93 -30.41 -6.16
CA ASP A 141 -5.22 -31.59 -6.64
C ASP A 141 -3.69 -31.39 -6.64
N ILE A 142 -3.24 -30.14 -6.62
CA ILE A 142 -1.81 -29.81 -6.52
C ILE A 142 -1.33 -30.01 -5.07
N ALA A 143 -0.33 -30.88 -4.91
CA ALA A 143 0.33 -31.11 -3.63
C ALA A 143 0.85 -29.81 -2.99
N PRO A 144 0.75 -29.63 -1.65
CA PRO A 144 1.14 -28.40 -0.97
C PRO A 144 2.57 -27.92 -1.30
N ASP A 145 3.54 -28.84 -1.35
CA ASP A 145 4.94 -28.49 -1.66
C ASP A 145 5.10 -27.96 -3.09
N LEU A 146 4.34 -28.52 -4.04
CA LEU A 146 4.34 -28.04 -5.42
C LEU A 146 3.64 -26.67 -5.54
N LYS A 147 2.61 -26.40 -4.73
CA LYS A 147 2.01 -25.06 -4.63
C LYS A 147 3.03 -24.03 -4.16
N VAL A 148 3.85 -24.36 -3.16
CA VAL A 148 4.91 -23.45 -2.67
C VAL A 148 5.94 -23.15 -3.76
N ILE A 149 6.37 -24.17 -4.52
CA ILE A 149 7.32 -23.99 -5.64
C ILE A 149 6.73 -23.08 -6.71
N ARG A 150 5.51 -23.37 -7.18
CA ARG A 150 4.85 -22.55 -8.22
C ARG A 150 4.57 -21.12 -7.75
N MET A 151 4.13 -20.94 -6.50
CA MET A 151 3.93 -19.59 -5.94
C MET A 151 5.23 -18.79 -5.94
N ARG A 152 6.36 -19.43 -5.62
CA ARG A 152 7.68 -18.79 -5.66
C ARG A 152 8.05 -18.36 -7.08
N GLU A 153 7.80 -19.21 -8.08
CA GLU A 153 8.04 -18.89 -9.49
C GLU A 153 7.20 -17.69 -9.95
N LEU A 154 5.90 -17.67 -9.60
CA LEU A 154 5.00 -16.55 -9.88
C LEU A 154 5.50 -15.25 -9.25
N ILE A 155 5.85 -15.28 -7.96
CA ILE A 155 6.36 -14.08 -7.28
C ILE A 155 7.65 -13.59 -7.94
N ASN A 156 8.59 -14.50 -8.26
CA ASN A 156 9.87 -14.16 -8.89
C ASN A 156 9.73 -13.65 -10.34
N SER A 157 8.55 -13.78 -10.96
CA SER A 157 8.28 -13.22 -12.29
C SER A 157 7.85 -11.75 -12.26
N MET A 158 7.58 -11.18 -11.08
CA MET A 158 7.22 -9.77 -10.92
C MET A 158 8.43 -8.84 -11.04
N PRO A 159 8.23 -7.52 -11.25
CA PRO A 159 9.32 -6.55 -11.17
C PRO A 159 10.02 -6.53 -9.81
N VAL A 160 11.32 -6.22 -9.78
CA VAL A 160 12.16 -6.22 -8.57
C VAL A 160 11.54 -5.45 -7.40
N PRO A 161 10.97 -4.23 -7.60
CA PRO A 161 10.30 -3.52 -6.51
C PRO A 161 9.11 -4.27 -5.88
N HIS A 162 8.33 -4.98 -6.69
CA HIS A 162 7.22 -5.81 -6.20
C HIS A 162 7.74 -7.02 -5.43
N ILE A 163 8.79 -7.68 -5.92
CA ILE A 163 9.43 -8.84 -5.24
C ILE A 163 9.97 -8.42 -3.88
N ASN A 164 10.79 -7.37 -3.85
CA ASN A 164 11.46 -6.93 -2.63
C ASN A 164 10.47 -6.38 -1.60
N THR A 165 9.46 -5.62 -2.05
CA THR A 165 8.38 -5.16 -1.16
C THR A 165 7.58 -6.33 -0.59
N SER A 166 7.23 -7.32 -1.44
CA SER A 166 6.53 -8.54 -1.00
C SER A 166 7.34 -9.30 0.04
N ARG A 167 8.64 -9.48 -0.21
CA ARG A 167 9.54 -10.21 0.70
C ARG A 167 9.57 -9.59 2.08
N ILE A 168 9.80 -8.28 2.18
CA ILE A 168 9.90 -7.64 3.49
C ILE A 168 8.55 -7.58 4.21
N PHE A 169 7.46 -7.40 3.46
CA PHE A 169 6.14 -7.30 4.03
C PHE A 169 5.67 -8.65 4.55
N PHE A 170 5.77 -9.73 3.76
CA PHE A 170 5.40 -11.07 4.21
C PHE A 170 6.29 -11.58 5.34
N HIS A 171 7.59 -11.26 5.32
CA HIS A 171 8.47 -11.55 6.46
C HIS A 171 8.01 -10.85 7.73
N HIS A 172 7.57 -9.59 7.63
CA HIS A 172 6.99 -8.87 8.76
C HIS A 172 5.68 -9.51 9.26
N LEU A 173 4.80 -9.98 8.36
CA LEU A 173 3.55 -10.64 8.75
C LEU A 173 3.73 -12.02 9.39
N TYR A 174 4.87 -12.66 9.15
CA TYR A 174 5.19 -13.97 9.71
C TYR A 174 5.74 -13.89 11.14
N ARG A 175 6.27 -12.73 11.55
CA ARG A 175 6.77 -12.48 12.90
C ARG A 175 5.62 -12.42 13.90
#